data_AF-A0A7S0EQJ1-F1
#
_entry.id   AF-A0A7S0EQJ1-F1
#
_cell.length_a   1.000
_cell.length_b   1.000
_cell.length_c   1.000
_cell.angle_alpha   90.00
_cell.angle_beta   90.00
_cell.angle_gamma   90.00
#
_symmetry.space_group_name_H-M   'P 1'
#
loop_
_entity.id
_entity.type
_entity.pdbx_description
1 polymer ?
#
loop_
_entity_poly.entity_id
_entity_poly.type
_entity_poly.pdbx_seq_one_letter_code
_entity_poly.pdbx_strand_id
1 'polypeptide(L)'
;EVPVGCAFVHPRDGLVGRGHNNTVASCNGTRHAELEAIDAMLTAGLSAAAIAECTLYVTVEPCIMCASALRQLRMRRVVFGCCNDKFGGCGSVLSIHSDELSDPPLPATGGLREEEAVAMLRLFYAQENHNAPEPQKRTKKQLELAQAAGPVVGRGVVP
;
A
#
# COMPACT_ATOMS: atom_id res chain seq x y z
N GLU A 1 2.07 -5.52 12.44
CA GLU A 1 1.87 -5.14 11.02
C GLU A 1 1.42 -3.69 10.94
N VAL A 2 1.76 -2.97 9.86
CA VAL A 2 1.20 -1.62 9.60
C VAL A 2 -0.33 -1.76 9.45
N PRO A 3 -1.17 -0.92 10.07
CA PRO A 3 -2.62 -1.12 10.16
C PRO A 3 -3.34 -0.74 8.86
N VAL A 4 -2.97 -1.38 7.76
CA VAL A 4 -3.68 -1.29 6.47
C VAL A 4 -4.57 -2.51 6.33
N GLY A 5 -5.87 -2.28 6.22
CA GLY A 5 -6.88 -3.28 5.90
C GLY A 5 -7.66 -2.94 4.65
N CYS A 6 -8.24 -3.96 4.02
CA CYS A 6 -9.08 -3.84 2.83
C CYS A 6 -10.25 -4.84 2.82
N ALA A 7 -11.25 -4.55 1.98
CA ALA A 7 -12.43 -5.36 1.77
C ALA A 7 -12.88 -5.30 0.30
N PHE A 8 -13.21 -6.45 -0.27
CA PHE A 8 -13.75 -6.59 -1.62
C PHE A 8 -15.25 -6.82 -1.55
N VAL A 9 -16.01 -5.92 -2.16
CA VAL A 9 -17.47 -5.96 -2.18
C VAL A 9 -17.96 -6.18 -3.61
N HIS A 10 -18.53 -7.36 -3.85
CA HIS A 10 -19.19 -7.72 -5.08
C HIS A 10 -20.61 -7.11 -5.13
N PRO A 11 -21.06 -6.57 -6.28
CA PRO A 11 -22.37 -5.92 -6.38
C PRO A 11 -23.57 -6.84 -6.11
N ARG A 12 -23.41 -8.16 -6.28
CA ARG A 12 -24.48 -9.15 -6.06
C ARG A 12 -24.36 -9.85 -4.71
N ASP A 13 -23.14 -10.23 -4.34
CA ASP A 13 -22.90 -11.12 -3.19
C ASP A 13 -22.47 -10.35 -1.92
N GLY A 14 -22.29 -9.03 -2.02
CA GLY A 14 -21.80 -8.22 -0.93
C GLY A 14 -20.33 -8.49 -0.65
N LEU A 15 -19.95 -8.65 0.62
CA LEU A 15 -18.56 -8.82 1.01
C LEU A 15 -18.04 -10.21 0.66
N VAL A 16 -17.06 -10.29 -0.25
CA VAL A 16 -16.50 -11.55 -0.76
C VAL A 16 -15.03 -11.76 -0.39
N GLY A 17 -14.33 -10.72 0.07
CA GLY A 17 -12.93 -10.81 0.46
C GLY A 17 -12.52 -9.76 1.47
N ARG A 18 -11.51 -10.09 2.29
CA ARG A 18 -10.90 -9.20 3.28
C ARG A 18 -9.40 -9.45 3.29
N GLY A 19 -8.61 -8.42 3.58
CA GLY A 19 -7.17 -8.54 3.73
C GLY A 19 -6.60 -7.50 4.68
N HIS A 20 -5.42 -7.79 5.22
CA HIS A 20 -4.62 -6.86 5.98
C HIS A 20 -3.15 -7.07 5.65
N ASN A 21 -2.29 -6.07 5.93
CA ASN A 21 -0.85 -6.24 5.74
C ASN A 21 -0.32 -7.42 6.57
N ASN A 22 0.58 -8.19 5.98
CA ASN A 22 1.17 -9.40 6.54
C ASN A 22 2.69 -9.48 6.25
N THR A 23 3.33 -8.35 5.91
CA THR A 23 4.69 -8.35 5.35
C THR A 23 5.77 -8.78 6.33
N VAL A 24 5.61 -8.47 7.61
CA VAL A 24 6.55 -8.85 8.67
C VAL A 24 6.37 -10.32 9.02
N ALA A 25 5.14 -10.75 9.30
CA ALA A 25 4.84 -12.12 9.70
C ALA A 25 5.12 -13.13 8.58
N SER A 26 4.89 -12.75 7.32
CA SER A 26 5.19 -13.59 6.16
C SER A 26 6.65 -13.49 5.69
N CYS A 27 7.46 -12.58 6.26
CA CYS A 27 8.79 -12.21 5.75
C CYS A 27 8.79 -11.92 4.23
N ASN A 28 7.73 -11.28 3.72
CA ASN A 28 7.57 -11.04 2.30
C ASN A 28 6.95 -9.66 2.05
N GLY A 29 7.72 -8.78 1.41
CA GLY A 29 7.35 -7.39 1.14
C GLY A 29 6.16 -7.21 0.19
N THR A 30 5.73 -8.25 -0.53
CA THR A 30 4.55 -8.16 -1.42
C THR A 30 3.23 -8.42 -0.69
N ARG A 31 3.25 -8.87 0.57
CA ARG A 31 2.06 -9.26 1.35
C ARG A 31 1.32 -8.07 1.94
N HIS A 32 0.90 -7.17 1.05
CA HIS A 32 0.04 -6.04 1.35
C HIS A 32 -1.43 -6.48 1.41
N ALA A 33 -2.26 -5.71 2.12
CA ALA A 33 -3.67 -6.02 2.33
C ALA A 33 -4.42 -6.37 1.03
N GLU A 34 -4.21 -5.62 -0.05
CA GLU A 34 -4.87 -5.83 -1.33
C GLU A 34 -4.48 -7.17 -1.97
N LEU A 35 -3.19 -7.49 -1.98
CA LEU A 35 -2.68 -8.72 -2.60
C LEU A 35 -2.99 -9.96 -1.76
N GLU A 36 -2.92 -9.84 -0.43
CA GLU A 36 -3.36 -10.91 0.50
C GLU A 36 -4.83 -11.26 0.29
N ALA A 37 -5.72 -10.27 0.16
CA ALA A 37 -7.13 -10.52 -0.11
C ALA A 37 -7.37 -11.16 -1.48
N ILE A 38 -6.67 -10.70 -2.52
CA ILE A 38 -6.77 -11.28 -3.87
C ILE A 38 -6.33 -12.74 -3.86
N ASP A 39 -5.17 -13.06 -3.28
CA ASP A 39 -4.65 -14.42 -3.19
C ASP A 39 -5.60 -15.33 -2.40
N ALA A 40 -6.16 -14.85 -1.29
CA ALA A 40 -7.14 -15.59 -0.50
C ALA A 40 -8.42 -15.89 -1.29
N MET A 41 -8.95 -14.92 -2.04
CA MET A 41 -10.14 -15.11 -2.88
C MET A 41 -9.88 -16.09 -4.03
N LEU A 42 -8.74 -15.98 -4.71
CA LEU A 42 -8.33 -16.91 -5.78
C LEU A 42 -8.20 -18.33 -5.23
N THR A 43 -7.56 -18.49 -4.06
CA THR A 43 -7.41 -19.78 -3.39
C THR A 43 -8.77 -20.36 -2.97
N ALA A 44 -9.73 -19.52 -2.59
CA ALA A 44 -11.10 -19.91 -2.27
C ALA A 44 -11.94 -20.25 -3.51
N GLY A 45 -11.39 -20.14 -4.72
CA GLY A 45 -12.05 -20.54 -5.97
C GLY A 45 -12.79 -19.41 -6.70
N LEU A 46 -12.65 -18.16 -6.27
CA LEU A 46 -13.16 -17.02 -7.05
C LEU A 46 -12.28 -16.84 -8.29
N SER A 47 -12.92 -16.56 -9.43
CA SER A 47 -12.18 -16.23 -10.65
C SER A 47 -11.68 -14.79 -10.62
N ALA A 48 -10.59 -14.51 -11.34
CA ALA A 48 -10.10 -13.15 -11.52
C ALA A 48 -11.18 -12.21 -12.09
N ALA A 49 -12.06 -12.73 -12.96
CA ALA A 49 -13.18 -11.96 -13.50
C ALA A 49 -14.21 -11.58 -12.42
N ALA A 50 -14.54 -12.48 -11.50
CA ALA A 50 -15.45 -12.17 -10.39
C ALA A 50 -14.82 -11.16 -9.41
N ILE A 51 -13.51 -11.28 -9.15
CA ILE A 51 -12.78 -10.30 -8.34
C ILE A 51 -12.79 -8.93 -9.01
N ALA A 52 -12.57 -8.87 -10.34
CA ALA A 52 -12.57 -7.64 -11.11
C ALA A 52 -13.91 -6.87 -11.06
N GLU A 53 -15.05 -7.57 -10.90
CA GLU A 53 -16.36 -6.94 -10.73
C GLU A 53 -16.53 -6.21 -9.37
N CYS A 54 -15.68 -6.52 -8.39
CA CYS A 54 -15.78 -5.97 -7.04
C CYS A 54 -15.38 -4.49 -6.96
N THR A 55 -15.94 -3.80 -5.98
CA THR A 55 -15.35 -2.55 -5.46
C THR A 55 -14.41 -2.89 -4.32
N LEU A 56 -13.16 -2.44 -4.43
CA LEU A 56 -12.20 -2.52 -3.33
C LEU A 56 -12.37 -1.30 -2.43
N TYR A 57 -12.50 -1.54 -1.13
CA TYR A 57 -12.35 -0.54 -0.08
C TYR A 57 -11.05 -0.79 0.66
N VAL A 58 -10.18 0.20 0.77
CA VAL A 58 -8.89 0.08 1.47
C VAL A 58 -8.66 1.30 2.36
N THR A 59 -8.08 1.08 3.54
CA THR A 59 -7.89 2.15 4.53
C THR A 59 -6.89 3.22 4.08
N VAL A 60 -5.86 2.84 3.33
CA VAL A 60 -4.80 3.73 2.82
C VAL A 60 -4.72 3.59 1.31
N GLU A 61 -4.42 4.68 0.61
CA GLU A 61 -4.20 4.68 -0.84
C GLU A 61 -3.24 3.54 -1.25
N PRO A 62 -3.63 2.73 -2.25
CA PRO A 62 -2.79 1.66 -2.76
C PRO A 62 -1.41 2.17 -3.15
N CYS A 63 -0.36 1.44 -2.75
CA CYS A 63 0.98 1.77 -3.21
C CYS A 63 1.14 1.49 -4.72
N ILE A 64 2.22 1.97 -5.32
CA ILE A 64 2.56 1.74 -6.75
C ILE A 64 2.39 0.27 -7.18
N MET A 65 2.87 -0.67 -6.36
CA MET A 65 2.74 -2.12 -6.61
C MET A 65 1.27 -2.56 -6.63
N CYS A 66 0.50 -2.23 -5.59
CA CYS A 66 -0.90 -2.63 -5.50
C CYS A 66 -1.76 -1.96 -6.57
N ALA A 67 -1.54 -0.66 -6.84
CA ALA A 67 -2.22 0.08 -7.91
C ALA A 67 -2.00 -0.57 -9.28
N SER A 68 -0.76 -0.95 -9.60
CA SER A 68 -0.43 -1.67 -10.84
C SER A 68 -1.13 -3.03 -10.92
N ALA A 69 -1.10 -3.83 -9.85
CA ALA A 69 -1.74 -5.13 -9.81
C ALA A 69 -3.27 -5.05 -9.98
N LEU A 70 -3.92 -4.10 -9.29
CA LEU A 70 -5.37 -3.87 -9.38
C LEU A 70 -5.77 -3.41 -10.79
N ARG A 71 -4.94 -2.60 -11.45
CA ARG A 71 -5.15 -2.18 -12.84
C ARG A 71 -5.01 -3.35 -13.82
N GLN A 72 -3.99 -4.19 -13.67
CA GLN A 72 -3.81 -5.39 -14.48
C GLN A 72 -4.96 -6.40 -14.32
N LEU A 73 -5.53 -6.50 -13.10
CA LEU A 73 -6.74 -7.28 -12.83
C LEU A 73 -8.02 -6.65 -13.39
N ARG A 74 -7.95 -5.41 -13.91
CA ARG A 74 -9.09 -4.65 -14.41
C ARG A 74 -10.20 -4.47 -13.37
N MET A 75 -9.80 -4.18 -12.14
CA MET A 75 -10.72 -3.89 -11.05
C MET A 75 -11.70 -2.77 -11.43
N ARG A 76 -12.99 -2.98 -11.13
CA ARG A 76 -14.07 -2.04 -11.43
C ARG A 76 -13.82 -0.65 -10.84
N ARG A 77 -13.40 -0.59 -9.57
CA ARG A 77 -13.00 0.65 -8.88
C ARG A 77 -12.34 0.36 -7.54
N VAL A 78 -11.56 1.33 -7.07
CA VAL A 78 -10.97 1.36 -5.73
C VAL A 78 -11.48 2.59 -4.99
N VAL A 79 -11.81 2.42 -3.72
CA VAL A 79 -12.13 3.49 -2.78
C VAL A 79 -11.15 3.39 -1.62
N PHE A 80 -10.46 4.48 -1.31
CA PHE A 80 -9.50 4.51 -0.23
C PHE A 80 -9.79 5.60 0.80
N GLY A 81 -9.27 5.40 2.01
CA GLY A 81 -9.40 6.36 3.11
C GLY A 81 -8.45 7.53 2.93
N CYS A 82 -7.26 7.44 3.51
CA CYS A 82 -6.26 8.50 3.43
C CYS A 82 -5.25 8.29 2.29
N CYS A 83 -4.63 9.38 1.84
CA CYS A 83 -3.52 9.37 0.90
C CYS A 83 -2.28 8.65 1.44
N ASN A 84 -1.39 8.23 0.54
CA ASN A 84 -0.12 7.59 0.84
C ASN A 84 1.05 8.43 0.31
N ASP A 85 1.50 9.39 1.13
CA ASP A 85 2.49 10.40 0.75
C ASP A 85 3.87 9.84 0.38
N LYS A 86 4.17 8.59 0.75
CA LYS A 86 5.48 7.97 0.51
C LYS A 86 5.49 7.02 -0.67
N PHE A 87 4.38 6.33 -0.93
CA PHE A 87 4.35 5.22 -1.89
C PHE A 87 3.09 5.17 -2.77
N GLY A 88 2.19 6.15 -2.68
CA GLY A 88 0.88 6.16 -3.32
C GLY A 88 0.94 6.06 -4.85
N GLY A 89 0.22 5.08 -5.38
CA GLY A 89 0.10 4.81 -6.83
C GLY A 89 -1.20 5.33 -7.46
N CYS A 90 -2.05 6.00 -6.68
CA CYS A 90 -3.32 6.55 -7.14
C CYS A 90 -3.33 8.10 -7.13
N GLY A 91 -2.14 8.72 -7.22
CA GLY A 91 -1.98 10.16 -7.37
C GLY A 91 -1.06 10.84 -6.36
N SER A 92 -0.80 10.25 -5.18
CA SER A 92 0.04 10.94 -4.18
C SER A 92 1.52 10.98 -4.55
N VAL A 93 2.05 9.88 -5.12
CA VAL A 93 3.45 9.84 -5.61
C VAL A 93 3.47 9.62 -7.11
N LEU A 94 2.80 8.57 -7.59
CA LEU A 94 2.61 8.29 -9.01
C LEU A 94 1.14 8.09 -9.32
N SER A 95 0.75 8.40 -10.56
CA SER A 95 -0.62 8.23 -11.06
C SER A 95 -0.78 6.94 -11.87
N ILE A 96 -0.28 5.81 -11.34
CA ILE A 96 -0.38 4.48 -12.00
C ILE A 96 -1.83 4.10 -12.31
N HIS A 97 -2.78 4.58 -11.52
CA HIS A 97 -4.20 4.35 -11.76
C HIS A 97 -4.74 5.05 -13.02
N SER A 98 -4.09 6.09 -13.56
CA SER A 98 -4.65 6.95 -14.62
C SER A 98 -3.66 7.36 -15.71
N ASP A 99 -2.43 6.86 -15.69
CA ASP A 99 -1.44 7.15 -16.73
C ASP A 99 -1.80 6.51 -18.09
N GLU A 100 -1.05 6.86 -19.13
CA GLU A 100 -1.28 6.43 -20.52
C GLU A 100 -0.66 5.06 -20.86
N LEU A 101 -0.37 4.20 -19.87
CA LEU A 101 0.10 2.84 -20.12
C LEU A 101 -0.97 1.96 -20.82
N SER A 102 -0.55 0.77 -21.30
CA SER A 102 -1.37 -0.12 -22.14
C SER A 102 -2.65 -0.65 -21.48
N ASP A 103 -2.67 -0.76 -20.16
CA ASP A 103 -3.86 -1.23 -19.43
C ASP A 103 -4.90 -0.10 -19.30
N PRO A 104 -6.21 -0.38 -19.27
CA PRO A 104 -7.20 0.65 -19.01
C PRO A 104 -6.98 1.35 -17.65
N PRO A 105 -7.35 2.63 -17.49
CA PRO A 105 -7.29 3.30 -16.20
C PRO A 105 -8.10 2.57 -15.12
N LEU A 106 -7.59 2.60 -13.90
CA LEU A 106 -8.24 2.11 -12.68
C LEU A 106 -8.99 3.27 -12.00
N PRO A 107 -10.33 3.28 -11.96
CA PRO A 107 -11.06 4.31 -11.23
C PRO A 107 -10.74 4.25 -9.73
N ALA A 108 -10.14 5.32 -9.20
CA ALA A 108 -9.77 5.43 -7.79
C ALA A 108 -10.44 6.66 -7.16
N THR A 109 -10.94 6.53 -5.92
CA THR A 109 -11.53 7.64 -5.18
C THR A 109 -11.02 7.61 -3.73
N GLY A 110 -10.34 8.67 -3.31
CA GLY A 110 -9.88 8.84 -1.92
C GLY A 110 -10.88 9.57 -1.03
N GLY A 111 -10.57 9.67 0.26
CA GLY A 111 -11.30 10.50 1.23
C GLY A 111 -12.35 9.76 2.05
N LEU A 112 -12.53 8.44 1.87
CA LEU A 112 -13.55 7.70 2.61
C LEU A 112 -13.10 7.43 4.05
N ARG A 113 -13.64 8.16 5.03
CA ARG A 113 -13.23 8.05 6.44
C ARG A 113 -11.73 8.31 6.62
N GLU A 114 -11.25 9.33 5.92
CA GLU A 114 -9.84 9.73 5.89
C GLU A 114 -9.29 10.03 7.29
N GLU A 115 -10.05 10.75 8.11
CA GLU A 115 -9.64 11.09 9.48
C GLU A 115 -9.37 9.85 10.32
N GLU A 116 -10.25 8.84 10.24
CA GLU A 116 -10.07 7.59 10.96
C GLU A 116 -8.92 6.75 10.40
N ALA A 117 -8.73 6.74 9.08
CA ALA A 117 -7.58 6.07 8.44
C ALA A 117 -6.24 6.69 8.89
N VAL A 118 -6.15 8.02 8.90
CA VAL A 118 -4.97 8.74 9.40
C VAL A 118 -4.76 8.47 10.89
N ALA A 119 -5.84 8.49 11.69
CA ALA A 119 -5.76 8.23 13.13
C ALA A 119 -5.19 6.83 13.41
N MET A 120 -5.61 5.79 12.67
CA MET A 120 -5.07 4.43 12.81
C MET A 120 -3.56 4.37 12.55
N LEU A 121 -3.08 5.03 11.48
CA LEU A 121 -1.64 5.08 11.18
C LEU A 121 -0.86 5.84 12.26
N ARG A 122 -1.39 6.99 12.73
CA ARG A 122 -0.75 7.79 13.78
C ARG A 122 -0.63 7.00 15.09
N LEU A 123 -1.69 6.28 15.48
CA LEU A 123 -1.68 5.44 16.67
C LEU A 123 -0.61 4.34 16.57
N PHE A 124 -0.45 3.71 15.40
CA PHE A 124 0.58 2.71 15.19
C PHE A 124 2.00 3.27 15.30
N TYR A 125 2.28 4.43 14.69
CA TYR A 125 3.63 5.03 14.73
C TYR A 125 3.96 5.75 16.05
N ALA A 126 2.95 6.13 16.84
CA ALA A 126 3.14 6.71 18.17
C ALA A 126 3.57 5.66 19.21
N GLN A 127 3.34 4.37 18.95
CA GLN A 127 3.77 3.29 19.82
C GLN A 127 5.28 3.10 19.73
N GLU A 128 5.94 2.93 20.88
CA GLU A 128 7.34 2.50 20.90
C GLU A 128 7.45 1.10 20.29
N ASN A 129 8.30 0.99 19.27
CA ASN A 129 8.64 -0.31 18.72
C ASN A 129 9.55 -1.03 19.73
N HIS A 130 8.98 -1.90 20.55
CA HIS A 130 9.71 -2.68 21.54
C HIS A 130 10.76 -3.62 20.91
N ASN A 131 10.65 -3.88 19.60
CA ASN A 131 11.61 -4.66 18.83
C ASN A 131 12.64 -3.77 18.10
N ALA A 132 12.56 -2.44 18.23
CA ALA A 132 13.61 -1.59 17.71
C ALA A 132 14.90 -1.89 18.48
N PRO A 133 16.02 -2.17 17.79
CA PRO A 133 17.29 -2.27 18.48
C PRO A 133 17.52 -0.94 19.20
N GLU A 134 18.08 -1.00 20.42
CA GLU A 134 18.42 0.23 21.14
C GLU A 134 19.22 1.13 20.19
N PRO A 135 18.79 2.39 20.01
CA PRO A 135 19.46 3.28 19.09
C PRO A 135 20.92 3.39 19.52
N GLN A 136 21.82 2.76 18.76
CA GLN A 136 23.24 2.85 19.02
C GLN A 136 23.62 4.32 18.97
N LYS A 137 24.04 4.87 20.12
CA LYS A 137 24.53 6.24 20.21
C LYS A 137 25.73 6.35 19.27
N ARG A 138 25.52 6.91 18.08
CA ARG A 138 26.61 7.17 17.14
C ARG A 138 27.65 8.02 17.87
N THR A 139 28.89 7.56 17.87
CA THR A 139 29.98 8.34 18.49
C THR A 139 30.13 9.67 17.75
N LYS A 140 30.63 10.71 18.43
CA LYS A 140 30.84 12.04 17.83
C LYS A 140 31.60 11.97 16.49
N LYS A 141 32.58 11.07 16.40
CA LYS A 141 33.33 10.75 15.18
C LYS A 141 32.47 10.16 14.04
N GLN A 142 31.48 9.33 14.36
CA GLN A 142 30.54 8.77 13.36
C GLN A 142 29.51 9.80 12.88
N LEU A 143 29.12 10.73 13.75
CA LEU A 143 28.28 11.87 13.38
C LEU A 143 29.03 12.84 12.47
N GLU A 144 30.27 13.17 12.82
CA GLU A 144 31.16 14.02 12.02
C GLU A 144 31.46 13.39 10.65
N LEU A 145 31.72 12.07 10.57
CA LEU A 145 31.90 11.38 9.28
C LEU A 145 30.63 11.38 8.41
N ALA A 146 29.44 11.19 8.99
CA ALA A 146 28.18 11.21 8.25
C ALA A 146 27.82 12.62 7.76
N GLN A 147 28.19 13.66 8.52
CA GLN A 147 28.03 15.06 8.13
C GLN A 147 29.05 15.49 7.07
N ALA A 148 30.29 14.97 7.14
CA ALA A 148 31.33 15.22 6.15
C ALA A 148 31.09 14.50 4.81
N ALA A 149 30.30 13.41 4.81
CA ALA A 149 29.96 12.66 3.59
C ALA A 149 29.03 13.44 2.63
N GLY A 150 28.44 14.56 3.06
CA GLY A 150 27.51 15.36 2.27
C GLY A 150 26.24 14.60 1.86
N PRO A 151 25.21 15.28 1.32
CA PRO A 151 24.09 14.58 0.72
C PRO A 151 24.61 13.79 -0.49
N VAL A 152 24.40 12.47 -0.48
CA VAL A 152 24.55 11.65 -1.69
C VAL A 152 23.47 12.12 -2.65
N VAL A 153 23.81 13.09 -3.49
CA VAL A 153 23.03 13.40 -4.69
C VAL A 153 23.08 12.14 -5.51
N GLY A 154 21.99 11.38 -5.52
CA GLY A 154 21.81 10.21 -6.36
C GLY A 154 22.13 10.60 -7.79
N ARG A 155 23.32 10.23 -8.27
CA ARG A 155 23.62 10.29 -9.69
C ARG A 155 22.69 9.29 -10.34
N GLY A 156 21.69 9.81 -11.06
CA GLY A 156 20.94 9.02 -12.01
C GLY A 156 21.93 8.29 -12.91
N VAL A 157 21.81 6.96 -12.95
CA VAL A 157 22.42 6.15 -13.98
C VAL A 157 21.29 5.29 -14.53
N VAL A 158 20.69 5.83 -15.60
CA VAL A 158 20.18 5.07 -16.74
C VAL A 158 21.43 4.70 -17.55
N PRO A 159 21.64 3.43 -17.93
CA PRO A 159 20.85 2.73 -18.94
C PRO A 159 20.14 1.47 -18.45
#